data_AF-A0A067LYU4-F1
#
_entry.id   AF-A0A067LYU4-F1
#
_cell.length_a   1.000
_cell.length_b   1.000
_cell.length_c   1.000
_cell.angle_alpha   90.00
_cell.angle_beta   90.00
_cell.angle_gamma   90.00
#
_symmetry.space_group_name_H-M   'P 1'
#
loop_
_entity.id
_entity.type
_entity.pdbx_description
1 polymer ?
#
loop_
_entity_poly.entity_id
_entity_poly.type
_entity_poly.pdbx_seq_one_letter_code
_entity_poly.pdbx_strand_id
1 'polypeptide(L)'
;MATRIKSLQHIVKSWPTDPLRPNIQFRNYLLSLDESSMSSNSVQALRLLAEGSLQKKYPLSERTLKPASMPEYYNRLLEGRMKSARGEGRSWSKRFFGRW
;
A
#
# COMPACT_ATOMS: atom_id res chain seq x y z
N MET A 1 7.86 23.57 -17.82
CA MET A 1 8.09 22.10 -17.77
C MET A 1 8.92 21.68 -16.55
N ALA A 2 10.00 22.37 -16.17
CA ALA A 2 10.87 22.01 -15.03
C ALA A 2 10.20 21.92 -13.63
N THR A 3 9.11 22.64 -13.40
CA THR A 3 8.38 22.66 -12.11
C THR A 3 7.61 21.36 -11.84
N ARG A 4 7.17 20.67 -12.90
CA ARG A 4 6.39 19.42 -12.82
C ARG A 4 7.29 18.25 -12.42
N ILE A 5 8.50 18.18 -13.00
CA ILE A 5 9.53 17.16 -12.71
C ILE A 5 9.87 17.12 -11.22
N LYS A 6 10.18 18.29 -10.65
CA LYS A 6 10.54 18.43 -9.24
C LYS A 6 9.40 17.98 -8.32
N SER A 7 8.15 18.28 -8.69
CA SER A 7 6.97 17.87 -7.91
C SER A 7 6.73 16.36 -7.94
N LEU A 8 6.91 15.70 -9.09
CA LEU A 8 6.73 14.25 -9.22
C LEU A 8 7.83 13.50 -8.48
N GLN A 9 9.09 13.87 -8.66
CA GLN A 9 10.20 13.25 -7.94
C GLN A 9 10.06 13.39 -6.42
N HIS A 10 9.55 14.53 -5.95
CA HIS A 10 9.24 14.72 -4.54
C HIS A 10 8.14 13.77 -4.05
N ILE A 11 7.05 13.62 -4.82
CA ILE A 11 5.97 12.66 -4.51
C ILE A 11 6.53 11.23 -4.52
N VAL A 12 7.28 10.82 -5.54
CA VAL A 12 7.84 9.46 -5.63
C VAL A 12 8.74 9.14 -4.43
N LYS A 13 9.54 10.11 -3.98
CA LYS A 13 10.40 9.98 -2.79
C LYS A 13 9.63 9.83 -1.47
N SER A 14 8.38 10.26 -1.38
CA SER A 14 7.56 10.08 -0.16
C SER A 14 6.88 8.71 -0.09
N TRP A 15 6.86 7.90 -1.16
CA TRP A 15 6.21 6.59 -1.15
C TRP A 15 6.92 5.60 -0.23
N PRO A 16 6.19 4.85 0.62
CA PRO A 16 6.79 3.89 1.53
C PRO A 16 7.47 2.73 0.78
N THR A 17 8.51 2.16 1.39
CA THR A 17 9.15 0.92 0.93
C THR A 17 8.30 -0.29 1.33
N ASP A 18 8.16 -1.29 0.45
CA ASP A 18 7.48 -2.56 0.77
C ASP A 18 8.48 -3.54 1.40
N PRO A 19 8.42 -3.79 2.73
CA PRO A 19 9.35 -4.69 3.41
C PRO A 19 9.15 -6.16 3.03
N LEU A 20 7.95 -6.54 2.58
CA LEU A 20 7.63 -7.93 2.24
C LEU A 20 8.15 -8.34 0.87
N ARG A 21 8.42 -7.36 0.00
CA ARG A 21 8.90 -7.58 -1.36
C ARG A 21 10.05 -6.63 -1.66
N PRO A 22 11.21 -6.79 -1.01
CA PRO A 22 12.34 -5.88 -1.16
C PRO A 22 12.77 -5.71 -2.63
N ASN A 23 12.64 -6.77 -3.43
CA ASN A 23 13.03 -6.80 -4.84
C ASN A 23 12.08 -6.05 -5.78
N ILE A 24 10.83 -5.77 -5.37
CA ILE A 24 9.82 -5.14 -6.23
C ILE A 24 9.26 -3.92 -5.50
N GLN A 25 9.84 -2.76 -5.79
CA GLN A 25 9.46 -1.49 -5.18
C GLN A 25 8.72 -0.61 -6.18
N PHE A 26 7.49 -0.22 -5.85
CA PHE A 26 6.68 0.66 -6.69
C PHE A 26 7.36 2.01 -6.96
N ARG A 27 8.10 2.52 -5.96
CA ARG A 27 8.93 3.73 -6.10
C ARG A 27 9.90 3.62 -7.28
N ASN A 28 10.61 2.50 -7.40
CA ASN A 28 11.62 2.30 -8.45
C ASN A 28 10.96 2.25 -9.82
N TYR A 29 9.79 1.61 -9.92
CA TYR A 29 8.98 1.62 -11.12
C TYR A 29 8.59 3.05 -11.52
N LEU A 30 8.07 3.85 -10.58
CA LEU A 30 7.71 5.25 -10.85
C LEU A 30 8.90 6.13 -11.27
N LEU A 31 10.10 5.87 -10.73
CA LEU A 31 11.32 6.55 -11.17
C LEU A 31 11.76 6.17 -12.58
N SER A 32 11.44 4.95 -13.02
CA SER A 32 11.76 4.47 -14.36
C SER A 32 10.79 4.95 -15.45
N LEU A 33 9.63 5.48 -15.06
CA LEU A 33 8.66 6.02 -16.01
C LEU A 33 9.14 7.36 -16.56
N ASP A 34 9.04 7.51 -17.89
CA ASP A 34 9.24 8.81 -18.53
C ASP A 34 8.04 9.71 -18.27
N GLU A 35 8.29 10.97 -17.89
CA GLU A 35 7.26 11.93 -17.53
C GLU A 35 6.34 12.30 -18.71
N SER A 36 6.87 12.20 -19.93
CA SER A 36 6.11 12.43 -21.16
C SER A 36 4.93 11.45 -21.29
N SER A 37 5.05 10.25 -20.71
CA SER A 37 4.03 9.21 -20.72
C SER A 37 2.95 9.38 -19.64
N MET A 38 3.21 10.24 -18.64
CA MET A 38 2.32 10.40 -17.49
C MET A 38 1.30 11.52 -17.70
N SER A 39 0.03 11.13 -17.79
CA SER A 39 -1.10 12.08 -17.78
C SER A 39 -1.12 12.91 -16.49
N SER A 40 -1.58 14.16 -16.57
CA SER A 40 -1.79 15.04 -15.40
C SER A 40 -2.67 14.40 -14.34
N ASN A 41 -3.68 13.65 -14.76
CA ASN A 41 -4.59 12.93 -13.87
C ASN A 41 -3.87 11.84 -13.06
N SER A 42 -2.91 11.14 -13.67
CA SER A 42 -2.11 10.10 -12.99
C SER A 42 -1.22 10.71 -11.91
N VAL A 43 -0.60 11.86 -12.19
CA VAL A 43 0.23 12.59 -11.21
C VAL A 43 -0.63 13.05 -10.03
N GLN A 44 -1.82 13.58 -10.30
CA GLN A 44 -2.76 13.98 -9.26
C GLN A 44 -3.23 12.77 -8.43
N ALA A 45 -3.55 11.64 -9.07
CA ALA A 45 -3.95 10.42 -8.37
C ALA A 45 -2.81 9.89 -7.47
N LEU A 46 -1.58 9.85 -7.97
CA LEU A 46 -0.41 9.45 -7.19
C LEU A 46 -0.21 10.34 -5.96
N ARG A 47 -0.39 11.66 -6.12
CA ARG A 47 -0.32 12.60 -5.01
C ARG A 47 -1.39 12.31 -3.95
N LEU A 48 -2.65 12.15 -4.36
CA LEU A 48 -3.76 11.88 -3.45
C LEU A 48 -3.58 10.56 -2.68
N LEU A 49 -3.05 9.53 -3.35
CA LEU A 49 -2.73 8.25 -2.72
C LEU A 49 -1.58 8.37 -1.72
N ALA A 50 -0.49 9.06 -2.08
CA ALA A 50 0.67 9.25 -1.21
C ALA A 50 0.31 10.06 0.06
N GLU A 51 -0.54 11.08 -0.08
CA GLU A 51 -1.03 11.89 1.04
C GLU A 51 -2.08 11.17 1.91
N GLY A 52 -2.62 10.04 1.44
CA GLY A 52 -3.68 9.30 2.13
C GLY A 52 -4.99 10.10 2.27
N SER A 53 -5.18 11.16 1.49
CA SER A 53 -6.29 12.10 1.64
C SER A 53 -7.65 11.47 1.32
N LEU A 54 -7.68 10.51 0.39
CA LEU A 54 -8.91 9.79 0.02
C LEU A 54 -9.46 8.94 1.16
N GLN A 55 -8.58 8.30 1.94
CA GLN A 55 -9.00 7.52 3.10
C GLN A 55 -9.63 8.40 4.18
N LYS A 56 -9.11 9.62 4.36
CA LYS A 56 -9.67 10.61 5.29
C LYS A 56 -11.02 11.15 4.78
N LYS A 57 -11.12 11.41 3.47
CA LYS A 57 -12.34 11.95 2.85
C LYS A 57 -13.47 10.94 2.81
N TYR A 58 -13.16 9.66 2.61
CA TYR A 58 -14.12 8.57 2.48
C TYR A 58 -13.82 7.48 3.51
N PRO A 59 -14.16 7.69 4.79
CA PRO A 59 -13.92 6.68 5.83
C PRO A 59 -14.74 5.42 5.54
N LEU A 60 -14.11 4.26 5.74
CA LEU A 60 -14.78 2.97 5.56
C LEU A 60 -15.69 2.68 6.76
N SER A 61 -16.89 2.18 6.49
CA SER A 61 -17.84 1.79 7.53
C SER A 61 -17.34 0.55 8.29
N GLU A 62 -17.72 0.42 9.56
CA GLU A 62 -17.37 -0.77 10.35
C GLU A 62 -17.88 -2.06 9.71
N ARG A 63 -19.07 -2.03 9.09
CA ARG A 63 -19.63 -3.20 8.39
C ARG A 63 -18.78 -3.63 7.20
N THR A 64 -18.09 -2.69 6.55
CA THR A 64 -17.13 -2.99 5.47
C THR A 64 -15.83 -3.58 6.04
N LEU A 65 -15.36 -3.07 7.18
CA LEU A 65 -14.13 -3.53 7.85
C LEU A 65 -14.32 -4.81 8.67
N LYS A 66 -15.56 -5.20 8.99
CA LYS A 66 -15.91 -6.38 9.78
C LYS A 66 -17.07 -7.10 9.08
N PRO A 67 -16.80 -7.88 8.02
CA PRO A 67 -17.85 -8.58 7.29
C PRO A 67 -18.51 -9.63 8.18
N ALA A 68 -19.83 -9.82 8.03
CA ALA A 68 -20.60 -10.71 8.89
C ALA A 68 -20.13 -12.17 8.87
N SER A 69 -19.62 -12.65 7.72
CA SER A 69 -19.08 -14.00 7.57
C SER A 69 -17.76 -14.22 8.32
N MET A 70 -16.95 -13.17 8.48
CA MET A 70 -15.64 -13.26 9.14
C MET A 70 -15.22 -11.90 9.73
N PRO A 71 -15.75 -11.51 10.90
CA PRO A 71 -15.52 -10.18 11.47
C PRO A 71 -14.04 -9.84 11.71
N GLU A 72 -13.23 -10.85 12.05
CA GLU A 72 -11.80 -10.71 12.36
C GLU A 72 -10.88 -10.81 11.13
N TYR A 73 -11.42 -10.87 9.91
CA TYR A 73 -10.63 -11.12 8.69
C TYR A 73 -9.46 -10.13 8.53
N TYR A 74 -9.75 -8.83 8.54
CA TYR A 74 -8.74 -7.81 8.29
C TYR A 74 -7.74 -7.67 9.46
N ASN A 75 -8.19 -7.89 10.70
CA ASN A 75 -7.31 -7.91 11.88
C ASN A 75 -6.26 -9.01 11.75
N ARG A 76 -6.70 -10.24 11.41
CA ARG A 76 -5.79 -11.38 11.17
C ARG A 76 -4.85 -11.12 10.00
N LEU A 77 -5.33 -10.45 8.95
CA LEU A 77 -4.50 -10.12 7.79
C LEU A 77 -3.40 -9.12 8.15
N LEU A 78 -3.73 -8.08 8.92
CA LEU A 78 -2.76 -7.10 9.43
C LEU A 78 -1.75 -7.73 10.37
N GLU A 79 -2.21 -8.51 11.35
CA GLU A 79 -1.35 -9.24 12.27
C GLU A 79 -0.34 -10.12 11.52
N GLY A 80 -0.84 -10.85 10.53
CA GLY A 80 -0.01 -11.67 9.66
C GLY A 80 1.04 -10.92 8.89
N ARG A 81 0.64 -9.80 8.30
CA ARG A 81 1.56 -8.90 7.58
C ARG A 81 2.69 -8.45 8.51
N MET A 82 2.36 -8.03 9.73
CA MET A 82 3.34 -7.54 10.70
C MET A 82 4.28 -8.65 11.19
N LYS A 83 3.74 -9.83 11.50
CA LYS A 83 4.53 -11.02 11.89
C LYS A 83 5.48 -11.42 10.77
N SER A 84 4.99 -11.54 9.54
CA SER A 84 5.83 -11.86 8.37
C SER A 84 6.90 -10.82 8.10
N ALA A 85 6.61 -9.52 8.28
CA ALA A 85 7.60 -8.47 8.12
C ALA A 85 8.76 -8.58 9.14
N ARG A 86 8.53 -9.22 10.30
CA ARG A 86 9.56 -9.56 11.29
C ARG A 86 10.27 -10.89 11.03
N GLY A 87 9.91 -11.59 9.95
CA GLY A 87 10.44 -12.92 9.63
C GLY A 87 9.73 -14.07 10.36
N GLU A 88 8.63 -13.80 11.08
CA GLU A 88 7.86 -14.85 11.76
C GLU A 88 6.96 -15.58 10.74
N GLY A 89 7.30 -16.85 10.49
CA GLY A 89 6.49 -17.76 9.69
C GLY A 89 5.29 -18.33 10.46
N ARG A 90 4.33 -18.91 9.74
CA ARG A 90 3.25 -19.70 10.36
C ARG A 90 3.70 -21.16 10.51
N SER A 91 3.44 -21.74 11.69
CA SER A 91 3.52 -23.19 11.85
C SER A 91 2.48 -23.90 10.97
N TRP A 92 2.75 -25.16 10.64
CA TRP A 92 1.85 -25.98 9.81
C TRP A 92 0.40 -26.00 10.35
N SER A 93 0.24 -26.21 11.66
CA SER A 93 -1.07 -26.21 12.32
C SER A 93 -1.81 -24.86 12.16
N LYS A 94 -1.10 -23.73 12.30
CA LYS A 94 -1.70 -22.40 12.09
C LYS A 94 -2.18 -22.20 10.66
N ARG A 95 -1.43 -22.71 9.67
CA ARG A 95 -1.83 -22.68 8.24
C ARG A 95 -3.08 -23.51 8.00
N PHE A 96 -3.14 -24.72 8.54
CA PHE A 96 -4.29 -25.63 8.41
C PHE A 96 -5.58 -25.02 8.98
N PHE A 97 -5.51 -24.39 10.15
CA PHE A 97 -6.70 -23.78 10.78
C PHE A 97 -6.99 -22.33 10.34
N GLY A 98 -6.24 -21.78 9.37
CA GLY A 98 -6.44 -20.40 8.92
C GLY A 98 -6.24 -19.35 10.02
N ARG A 99 -5.37 -19.64 11.00
CA ARG A 99 -5.07 -18.78 12.15
C ARG A 99 -3.70 -18.10 11.99
N TRP A 100 -3.54 -16.97 12.67
CA TRP A 100 -2.28 -16.25 12.86
C TRP A 100 -1.85 -16.28 14.33
#